data_AF-A0A2M8NDC7-F1
#
_entry.id   AF-A0A2M8NDC7-F1
#
_cell.length_a   1.000
_cell.length_b   1.000
_cell.length_c   1.000
_cell.angle_alpha   90.00
_cell.angle_beta   90.00
_cell.angle_gamma   90.00
#
_symmetry.space_group_name_H-M   'P 1'
#
loop_
_entity.id
_entity.type
_entity.pdbx_description
1 polymer ?
#
loop_
_entity_poly.entity_id
_entity_poly.type
_entity_poly.pdbx_seq_one_letter_code
_entity_poly.pdbx_strand_id
1 'polypeptide(L)' 'AETKELDDKWTVVSRDGSLCAHWEHTIVVTEAEPVILTLP' A
#
# COMPACT_ATOMS: atom_id res chain seq x y z
N ALA A 1 0.65 15.06 0.94
CA ALA A 1 0.55 14.34 2.22
C ALA A 1 1.96 13.95 2.62
N GLU A 2 2.38 14.26 3.85
CA GLU A 2 3.68 13.87 4.38
C GLU A 2 3.51 12.75 5.41
N THR A 3 4.49 11.87 5.51
CA THR A 3 4.53 10.78 6.49
C THR A 3 5.69 10.95 7.46
N LYS A 4 5.63 10.27 8.60
CA LYS A 4 6.76 10.09 9.51
C LYS A 4 6.86 8.64 9.95
N GLU A 5 8.09 8.14 10.07
CA GLU A 5 8.40 6.87 10.72
C GLU A 5 8.50 7.10 12.23
N LEU A 6 7.98 6.17 13.03
CA LEU A 6 8.09 6.20 14.48
C LEU A 6 9.41 5.57 14.97
N ASP A 7 9.67 5.68 16.27
CA ASP A 7 10.93 5.21 16.87
C ASP A 7 11.10 3.68 16.79
N ASP A 8 10.01 2.95 16.57
CA ASP A 8 10.01 1.49 16.37
C ASP A 8 10.59 1.04 15.02
N LYS A 9 10.86 1.98 14.10
CA LYS A 9 11.43 1.73 12.76
C LYS A 9 10.54 0.93 11.81
N TRP A 10 9.23 0.89 12.09
CA TRP A 10 8.26 0.17 11.29
C TRP A 10 6.98 0.97 11.05
N THR A 11 6.47 1.62 12.09
CA THR A 11 5.19 2.29 12.00
C THR A 11 5.33 3.61 11.24
N VAL A 12 4.60 3.72 10.13
CA VAL A 12 4.51 4.96 9.34
C VAL A 12 3.15 5.59 9.56
N VAL A 13 3.12 6.86 9.97
CA VAL A 13 1.89 7.62 10.21
C VAL A 13 1.83 8.88 9.36
N SER A 14 0.62 9.38 9.09
CA SER A 14 0.41 10.70 8.49
C SER A 14 0.98 11.78 9.43
N ARG A 15 1.73 12.74 8.88
CA ARG A 15 2.38 13.77 9.70
C ARG A 15 1.36 14.66 10.42
N ASP A 16 0.18 14.85 9.83
CA ASP A 16 -0.93 15.66 10.34
C ASP A 16 -1.96 14.86 11.18
N GLY A 17 -1.78 13.55 11.32
CA GLY A 17 -2.71 12.69 12.06
C GLY A 17 -4.05 12.42 11.36
N SER A 18 -4.19 12.77 10.08
CA SER A 18 -5.36 12.43 9.27
C SER A 18 -5.48 10.92 9.05
N LEU A 19 -6.70 10.44 8.76
CA LEU A 19 -6.96 9.03 8.48
C LEU A 19 -6.30 8.57 7.17
N CYS A 20 -5.85 7.31 7.14
CA CYS A 20 -5.25 6.66 5.98
C CYS A 20 -5.93 5.31 5.70
N ALA A 21 -5.96 4.90 4.43
CA ALA A 21 -6.42 3.59 4.00
C ALA A 21 -5.46 3.03 2.95
N HIS A 22 -5.33 1.71 2.89
CA HIS A 22 -4.46 1.00 1.96
C HIS A 22 -5.15 -0.25 1.43
N TRP A 23 -4.83 -0.63 0.19
CA TRP A 23 -5.26 -1.88 -0.42
C TRP A 23 -4.19 -2.37 -1.39
N GLU A 24 -4.08 -3.69 -1.55
CA GLU A 24 -2.99 -4.32 -2.30
C GLU A 24 -3.49 -5.48 -3.16
N HIS A 25 -2.97 -5.55 -4.38
CA HIS A 25 -3.02 -6.75 -5.22
C HIS A 25 -1.66 -7.05 -5.82
N THR A 26 -1.38 -8.34 -6.00
CA THR A 26 -0.25 -8.79 -6.83
C THR A 26 -0.75 -9.01 -8.26
N ILE A 27 -0.06 -8.43 -9.25
CA ILE A 27 -0.47 -8.51 -10.66
C ILE A 27 0.61 -9.20 -11.47
N VAL A 28 0.21 -10.16 -12.30
CA VAL A 28 1.06 -10.75 -13.34
C VAL A 28 0.78 -10.06 -14.66
N VAL A 29 1.84 -9.55 -15.27
CA VAL A 29 1.82 -9.00 -16.63
C VAL A 29 1.89 -10.17 -17.62
N THR A 30 1.00 -10.17 -18.61
CA THR A 30 0.97 -11.17 -19.68
C THR A 30 0.98 -10.48 -21.05
N GLU A 31 1.13 -11.25 -22.13
CA GLU A 31 0.94 -10.77 -23.50
C GLU A 31 -0.55 -10.46 -23.82
N ALA A 32 -1.47 -10.97 -23.00
CA ALA A 32 -2.89 -10.66 -23.04
C ALA A 32 -3.23 -9.67 -21.91
N GLU A 33 -4.40 -9.78 -21.28
CA GLU A 33 -4.77 -8.93 -20.16
C GLU A 33 -3.94 -9.23 -18.89
N PRO A 34 -3.68 -8.23 -18.04
CA PRO A 34 -3.05 -8.45 -16.75
C PRO A 34 -3.93 -9.30 -15.85
N VAL A 35 -3.30 -10.22 -15.11
CA VAL A 35 -4.00 -11.11 -14.18
C VAL A 35 -3.79 -10.61 -12.77
N ILE A 36 -4.89 -10.38 -12.06
CA ILE A 36 -4.87 -10.08 -10.63
C ILE A 36 -4.77 -11.40 -9.88
N LEU A 37 -3.62 -11.66 -9.25
CA LEU A 37 -3.34 -12.93 -8.58
C LEU A 37 -4.03 -13.09 -7.22
N THR A 38 -4.44 -11.99 -6.59
CA THR A 38 -4.96 -12.00 -5.22
C THR A 38 -6.43 -11.57 -5.12
N LEU A 39 -7.21 -11.80 -6.19
CA LEU A 39 -8.68 -11.71 -6.14
C LEU A 39 -9.27 -12.72 -5.12
N PRO A 40 -10.49 -12.47 -4.59
CA PRO A 40 -11.18 -13.36 -3.65
C PRO A 40 -11.47 -14.76 -4.19
#